data_AF-A0A224XEX6-F1
#
_entry.id   AF-A0A224XEX6-F1
#
_cell.length_a   1.000
_cell.length_b   1.000
_cell.length_c   1.000
_cell.angle_alpha   90.00
_cell.angle_beta   90.00
_cell.angle_gamma   90.00
#
_symmetry.space_group_name_H-M   'P 1'
#
loop_
_entity.id
_entity.type
_entity.pdbx_description
1 polymer ?
#
loop_
_entity_poly.entity_id
_entity_poly.type
_entity_poly.pdbx_seq_one_letter_code
_entity_poly.pdbx_strand_id
1 'polypeptide(L)'
;ESKNAYFQMILPRKWHSNQFKPVCLHMAGTGDHYFWRRRELLAKPLVQEGGVASIILENPFYGLRKPRDQVRSILHHVSDIFVMGGCLMMEAIVLFHWCKRQGYGPLGVTGISMGGHMASLAASSWPFPVVLVPCLSWSTASGVFTKGVMSRALNWSLLRHQYQTIDAYRTQVAPLIQRLPPEQLTNVGNVGSVAANISQSADQPGAQLVKPVDLSVVVNDKRLKIENVYVRRLLESNSLPSYINRILGITSTIENKKTEISNEEVIHFMKILMDEFTHLNNFPPPVDTSLVVNVCALCDAYVPRNGVTDLTNIWPGMSVRYLNGGHISAFVLHQKAFRDAIIEGFKNYQRKYGK
;
A
#
# COMPACT_ATOMS: atom_id res chain seq x y z
N GLU A 1 15.85 10.29 -3.62
CA GLU A 1 16.89 9.70 -2.75
C GLU A 1 16.58 8.29 -2.23
N SER A 2 15.36 7.77 -2.36
CA SER A 2 14.92 6.46 -1.79
C SER A 2 15.42 5.18 -2.50
N LYS A 3 16.52 5.21 -3.26
CA LYS A 3 16.95 4.09 -4.13
C LYS A 3 17.40 2.84 -3.36
N ASN A 4 18.08 3.05 -2.23
CA ASN A 4 18.61 1.96 -1.41
C ASN A 4 17.65 1.70 -0.25
N ALA A 5 17.40 0.42 0.05
CA ALA A 5 16.70 -0.01 1.25
C ALA A 5 17.69 -0.09 2.42
N TYR A 6 17.27 0.38 3.59
CA TYR A 6 18.06 0.31 4.83
C TYR A 6 17.27 -0.47 5.87
N PHE A 7 17.90 -1.45 6.50
CA PHE A 7 17.28 -2.23 7.57
C PHE A 7 18.29 -2.56 8.68
N GLN A 8 17.75 -2.89 9.85
CA GLN A 8 18.52 -3.46 10.96
C GLN A 8 17.96 -4.83 11.28
N MET A 9 18.85 -5.77 11.60
CA MET A 9 18.45 -7.08 12.09
C MET A 9 18.85 -7.23 13.55
N ILE A 10 17.90 -7.62 14.40
CA ILE A 10 18.11 -7.91 15.82
C ILE A 10 17.91 -9.41 16.02
N LEU A 11 18.95 -10.08 16.47
CA LEU A 11 18.99 -11.53 16.66
C LEU A 11 19.10 -11.90 18.14
N PRO A 12 18.54 -13.03 18.58
CA PRO A 12 18.87 -13.59 19.88
C PRO A 12 20.34 -14.03 19.90
N ARG A 13 20.99 -13.95 21.07
CA ARG A 13 22.35 -14.50 21.26
C ARG A 13 22.38 -16.02 21.11
N LYS A 14 21.28 -16.69 21.49
CA LYS A 14 21.06 -18.13 21.37
C LYS A 14 19.61 -18.36 20.97
N TRP A 15 19.39 -19.18 19.95
CA TRP A 15 18.04 -19.58 19.55
C TRP A 15 17.48 -20.59 20.56
N HIS A 16 16.17 -20.54 20.83
CA HIS A 16 15.50 -21.52 21.68
C HIS A 16 15.42 -22.91 21.03
N SER A 17 15.52 -22.97 19.70
CA SER A 17 15.52 -24.20 18.91
C SER A 17 16.58 -24.12 17.82
N ASN A 18 17.23 -25.24 17.53
CA ASN A 18 18.15 -25.35 16.39
C ASN A 18 17.40 -25.44 15.05
N GLN A 19 16.13 -25.86 15.08
CA GLN A 19 15.27 -26.02 13.91
C GLN A 19 14.50 -24.74 13.59
N PHE A 20 14.01 -24.03 14.61
CA PHE A 20 13.21 -22.82 14.42
C PHE A 20 14.00 -21.56 14.78
N LYS A 21 14.23 -20.74 13.77
CA LYS A 21 14.85 -19.42 13.88
C LYS A 21 13.86 -18.35 13.42
N PRO A 22 12.79 -18.08 14.21
CA PRO A 22 11.71 -17.20 13.79
C PRO A 22 12.16 -15.76 13.58
N VAL A 23 11.74 -15.14 12.48
CA VAL A 23 12.07 -13.75 12.13
C VAL A 23 10.80 -12.99 11.77
N CYS A 24 10.58 -11.85 12.44
CA CYS A 24 9.48 -10.93 12.16
C CYS A 24 9.98 -9.65 11.47
N LEU A 25 9.45 -9.33 10.29
CA LEU A 25 9.70 -8.07 9.61
C LEU A 25 8.77 -6.98 10.16
N HIS A 26 9.34 -5.85 10.57
CA HIS A 26 8.62 -4.72 11.14
C HIS A 26 8.48 -3.60 10.12
N MET A 27 7.26 -3.30 9.71
CA MET A 27 6.91 -2.16 8.85
C MET A 27 6.68 -0.90 9.69
N ALA A 28 7.24 0.22 9.26
CA ALA A 28 7.13 1.48 10.00
C ALA A 28 5.76 2.12 9.80
N GLY A 29 5.18 2.64 10.89
CA GLY A 29 3.97 3.47 10.85
C GLY A 29 4.27 4.90 10.40
N THR A 30 3.23 5.72 10.24
CA THR A 30 3.38 7.10 9.78
C THR A 30 4.33 7.90 10.69
N GLY A 31 5.38 8.46 10.09
CA GLY A 31 6.39 9.26 10.76
C GLY A 31 7.35 8.52 11.69
N ASP A 32 7.40 7.18 11.62
CA ASP A 32 8.41 6.38 12.31
C ASP A 32 9.74 6.40 11.53
N HIS A 33 10.47 7.52 11.67
CA HIS A 33 11.80 7.69 11.08
C HIS A 33 12.84 6.82 11.80
N TYR A 34 13.81 6.30 11.05
CA TYR A 34 14.89 5.46 11.56
C TYR A 34 14.36 4.18 12.23
N PHE A 35 15.08 3.70 13.24
CA PHE A 35 14.90 2.36 13.80
C PHE A 35 14.63 2.34 15.30
N TRP A 36 14.92 3.42 16.02
CA TRP A 36 15.02 3.42 17.48
C TRP A 36 13.74 2.91 18.15
N ARG A 37 12.58 3.45 17.77
CA ARG A 37 11.30 3.09 18.40
C ARG A 37 10.98 1.60 18.25
N ARG A 38 11.03 1.09 17.02
CA ARG A 38 10.80 -0.33 16.73
C ARG A 38 11.90 -1.22 17.31
N ARG A 39 13.12 -0.73 17.45
CA ARG A 39 14.21 -1.46 18.08
C ARG A 39 13.96 -1.66 19.57
N GLU A 40 13.67 -0.58 20.28
CA GLU A 40 13.58 -0.58 21.75
C GLU A 40 12.25 -1.12 22.25
N LEU A 41 11.13 -0.76 21.63
CA LEU A 41 9.79 -1.10 22.15
C LEU A 41 9.24 -2.43 21.62
N LEU A 42 9.77 -2.90 20.49
CA LEU A 42 9.28 -4.08 19.80
C LEU A 42 10.35 -5.16 19.66
N ALA A 43 11.44 -4.90 18.94
CA ALA A 43 12.42 -5.93 18.60
C ALA A 43 13.18 -6.51 19.80
N LYS A 44 13.72 -5.66 20.68
CA LYS A 44 14.43 -6.12 21.88
C LYS A 44 13.52 -6.94 22.81
N PRO A 45 12.31 -6.47 23.17
CA PRO A 45 11.38 -7.29 23.95
C PRO A 45 10.94 -8.57 23.24
N LEU A 46 10.69 -8.56 21.92
CA LEU A 46 10.31 -9.79 21.17
C LEU A 46 11.39 -10.88 21.25
N VAL A 47 12.66 -10.48 21.18
CA VAL A 47 13.77 -11.41 21.38
C VAL A 47 13.77 -11.98 22.80
N GLN A 48 13.56 -11.14 23.82
CA GLN A 48 13.60 -11.55 25.23
C GLN A 48 12.39 -12.40 25.65
N GLU A 49 11.19 -12.00 25.23
CA GLU A 49 9.91 -12.59 25.65
C GLU A 49 9.54 -13.82 24.79
N GLY A 50 9.91 -13.82 23.50
CA GLY A 50 9.45 -14.82 22.54
C GLY A 50 10.56 -15.56 21.77
N GLY A 51 11.82 -15.14 21.89
CA GLY A 51 12.90 -15.67 21.06
C GLY A 51 12.71 -15.38 19.56
N VAL A 52 11.93 -14.35 19.22
CA VAL A 52 11.63 -13.94 17.83
C VAL A 52 12.61 -12.84 17.42
N ALA A 53 13.41 -13.10 16.40
CA ALA A 53 14.28 -12.10 15.81
C ALA A 53 13.47 -11.08 15.00
N SER A 54 14.06 -9.90 14.76
CA SER A 54 13.39 -8.82 14.05
C SER A 54 14.23 -8.28 12.90
N ILE A 55 13.57 -7.99 11.78
CA ILE A 55 14.10 -7.10 10.74
C ILE A 55 13.32 -5.80 10.83
N ILE A 56 14.01 -4.67 10.96
CA ILE A 56 13.41 -3.34 11.07
C ILE A 56 13.73 -2.59 9.78
N LEU A 57 12.76 -2.48 8.88
CA LEU A 57 12.93 -1.85 7.56
C LEU A 57 12.60 -0.36 7.61
N GLU A 58 13.46 0.50 7.08
CA GLU A 58 13.16 1.93 6.96
C GLU A 58 12.34 2.21 5.69
N ASN A 59 11.17 2.83 5.88
CA ASN A 59 10.27 3.14 4.78
C ASN A 59 10.92 4.11 3.78
N PRO A 60 10.59 4.00 2.47
CA PRO A 60 10.86 5.07 1.51
C PRO A 60 10.36 6.41 2.05
N PHE A 61 11.07 7.50 1.73
CA PHE A 61 10.76 8.87 2.19
C PHE A 61 10.98 9.13 3.69
N TYR A 62 11.41 8.16 4.49
CA TYR A 62 11.70 8.32 5.92
C TYR A 62 13.21 8.24 6.21
N GLY A 63 13.61 8.66 7.42
CA GLY A 63 14.99 8.86 7.88
C GLY A 63 16.05 9.01 6.78
N LEU A 64 16.86 7.98 6.54
CA LEU A 64 17.97 8.02 5.56
C LEU A 64 17.51 8.10 4.09
N ARG A 65 16.25 7.78 3.83
CA ARG A 65 15.58 7.79 2.52
C ARG A 65 14.72 9.03 2.30
N LYS A 66 14.67 9.97 3.26
CA LYS A 66 13.84 11.18 3.19
C LYS A 66 14.43 12.20 2.20
N PRO A 67 13.65 12.72 1.22
CA PRO A 67 14.09 13.84 0.38
C PRO A 67 14.51 15.06 1.21
N ARG A 68 15.51 15.79 0.71
CA ARG A 68 16.09 16.93 1.44
C ARG A 68 15.09 18.05 1.73
N ASP A 69 14.20 18.31 0.78
CA ASP A 69 13.16 19.33 0.83
C ASP A 69 11.87 18.86 1.53
N GLN A 70 11.76 17.57 1.87
CA GLN A 70 10.61 17.04 2.58
C GLN A 70 10.62 17.43 4.06
N VAL A 71 9.56 18.08 4.53
CA VAL A 71 9.40 18.47 5.93
C VAL A 71 8.77 17.33 6.72
N ARG A 72 9.49 16.82 7.72
CA ARG A 72 9.04 15.69 8.58
C ARG A 72 8.62 14.49 7.70
N SER A 73 7.40 14.00 7.89
CA SER A 73 6.84 12.83 7.20
C SER A 73 5.76 13.20 6.19
N ILE A 74 5.66 14.49 5.83
CA ILE A 74 4.67 15.01 4.90
C ILE A 74 5.19 14.72 3.50
N LEU A 75 4.51 13.83 2.77
CA LEU A 75 4.87 13.50 1.40
C LEU A 75 4.51 14.66 0.46
N HIS A 76 5.28 14.81 -0.62
CA HIS A 76 5.06 15.87 -1.61
C HIS A 76 3.87 15.57 -2.51
N HIS A 77 3.66 14.28 -2.84
CA HIS A 77 2.61 13.85 -3.74
C HIS A 77 1.81 12.68 -3.18
N VAL A 78 0.55 12.58 -3.60
CA VAL A 78 -0.31 11.41 -3.32
C VAL A 78 0.30 10.14 -3.91
N SER A 79 0.92 10.24 -5.10
CA SER A 79 1.61 9.12 -5.76
C SER A 79 2.76 8.54 -4.92
N ASP A 80 3.41 9.35 -4.07
CA ASP A 80 4.50 8.89 -3.22
C ASP A 80 4.02 7.84 -2.21
N ILE A 81 2.74 7.86 -1.83
CA ILE A 81 2.12 6.84 -0.97
C ILE A 81 2.16 5.47 -1.66
N PHE A 82 1.78 5.43 -2.94
CA PHE A 82 1.76 4.18 -3.72
C PHE A 82 3.16 3.69 -4.07
N VAL A 83 4.07 4.61 -4.40
CA VAL A 83 5.49 4.28 -4.60
C VAL A 83 6.10 3.71 -3.32
N MET A 84 5.83 4.33 -2.16
CA MET A 84 6.26 3.81 -0.86
C MET A 84 5.71 2.40 -0.63
N GLY A 85 4.42 2.21 -0.89
CA GLY A 85 3.75 0.92 -0.72
C GLY A 85 4.34 -0.19 -1.59
N GLY A 86 4.47 0.06 -2.89
CA GLY A 86 5.07 -0.89 -3.84
C GLY A 86 6.51 -1.25 -3.48
N CYS A 87 7.33 -0.27 -3.11
CA CYS A 87 8.69 -0.52 -2.63
C CYS A 87 8.70 -1.42 -1.38
N LEU A 88 7.89 -1.13 -0.37
CA LEU A 88 7.84 -1.91 0.87
C LEU A 88 7.38 -3.35 0.64
N MET A 89 6.40 -3.56 -0.23
CA MET A 89 5.97 -4.91 -0.62
C MET A 89 7.12 -5.68 -1.25
N MET A 90 7.78 -5.12 -2.28
CA MET A 90 8.90 -5.79 -2.96
C MET A 90 10.10 -6.03 -2.02
N GLU A 91 10.46 -5.03 -1.20
CA GLU A 91 11.54 -5.13 -0.22
C GLU A 91 11.25 -6.24 0.81
N ALA A 92 10.00 -6.39 1.26
CA ALA A 92 9.61 -7.48 2.15
C ALA A 92 9.82 -8.85 1.51
N ILE A 93 9.37 -9.04 0.27
CA ILE A 93 9.54 -10.30 -0.46
C ILE A 93 11.02 -10.66 -0.64
N VAL A 94 11.85 -9.68 -1.00
CA VAL A 94 13.30 -9.86 -1.10
C VAL A 94 13.91 -10.26 0.25
N LEU A 95 13.52 -9.60 1.33
CA LEU A 95 13.99 -9.90 2.68
C LEU A 95 13.53 -11.28 3.16
N PHE A 96 12.30 -11.69 2.85
CA PHE A 96 11.80 -13.03 3.18
C PHE A 96 12.57 -14.13 2.43
N HIS A 97 12.83 -13.95 1.14
CA HIS A 97 13.67 -14.88 0.38
C HIS A 97 15.11 -14.91 0.90
N TRP A 98 15.67 -13.76 1.25
CA TRP A 98 16.99 -13.69 1.89
C TRP A 98 17.00 -14.45 3.21
N CYS A 99 15.99 -14.25 4.07
CA CYS A 99 15.83 -14.99 5.32
C CYS A 99 15.79 -16.51 5.11
N LYS A 100 14.99 -17.00 4.14
CA LYS A 100 14.93 -18.43 3.81
C LYS A 100 16.30 -18.97 3.39
N ARG A 101 17.05 -18.24 2.56
CA ARG A 101 18.42 -18.65 2.15
C ARG A 101 19.41 -18.69 3.32
N GLN A 102 19.23 -17.85 4.33
CA GLN A 102 20.03 -17.86 5.55
C GLN A 102 19.59 -18.92 6.57
N GLY A 103 18.56 -19.72 6.26
CA GLY A 103 18.01 -20.73 7.16
C GLY A 103 17.18 -20.14 8.31
N TYR A 104 16.65 -18.92 8.15
CA TYR A 104 15.68 -18.35 9.07
C TYR A 104 14.27 -18.80 8.71
N GLY A 105 13.46 -19.07 9.74
CA GLY A 105 12.12 -19.58 9.60
C GLY A 105 11.57 -20.14 10.92
N PRO A 106 10.26 -20.06 11.17
CA PRO A 106 9.21 -19.43 10.35
C PRO A 106 9.36 -17.92 10.19
N LEU A 107 8.70 -17.35 9.17
CA LEU A 107 8.71 -15.92 8.90
C LEU A 107 7.40 -15.28 9.36
N GLY A 108 7.49 -14.01 9.74
CA GLY A 108 6.32 -13.19 10.03
C GLY A 108 6.52 -11.73 9.64
N VAL A 109 5.43 -10.98 9.62
CA VAL A 109 5.43 -9.55 9.35
C VAL A 109 4.40 -8.84 10.22
N THR A 110 4.78 -7.67 10.71
CA THR A 110 3.96 -6.81 11.55
C THR A 110 4.20 -5.36 11.20
N GLY A 111 3.29 -4.51 11.62
CA GLY A 111 3.45 -3.07 11.56
C GLY A 111 2.29 -2.39 12.25
N ILE A 112 2.45 -1.09 12.51
CA ILE A 112 1.43 -0.30 13.20
C ILE A 112 0.89 0.77 12.25
N SER A 113 -0.42 0.98 12.24
CA SER A 113 -1.09 1.99 11.42
C SER A 113 -0.82 1.77 9.93
N MET A 114 -0.28 2.76 9.22
CA MET A 114 0.23 2.60 7.84
C MET A 114 1.12 1.36 7.69
N GLY A 115 2.01 1.08 8.65
CA GLY A 115 2.87 -0.10 8.63
C GLY A 115 2.10 -1.41 8.75
N GLY A 116 1.00 -1.43 9.51
CA GLY A 116 0.13 -2.61 9.63
C GLY A 116 -0.56 -2.92 8.31
N HIS A 117 -1.04 -1.88 7.63
CA HIS A 117 -1.62 -2.03 6.30
C HIS A 117 -0.57 -2.52 5.28
N MET A 118 0.66 -1.99 5.33
CA MET A 118 1.75 -2.46 4.48
C MET A 118 2.19 -3.89 4.78
N ALA A 119 2.16 -4.31 6.05
CA ALA A 119 2.41 -5.68 6.45
C ALA A 119 1.39 -6.64 5.82
N SER A 120 0.11 -6.24 5.80
CA SER A 120 -0.96 -6.98 5.13
C SER A 120 -0.71 -7.16 3.63
N LEU A 121 -0.37 -6.09 2.91
CA LEU A 121 -0.07 -6.16 1.47
C LEU A 121 1.18 -7.01 1.16
N ALA A 122 2.22 -6.91 2.00
CA ALA A 122 3.42 -7.73 1.86
C ALA A 122 3.12 -9.23 2.08
N ALA A 123 2.32 -9.57 3.08
CA ALA A 123 1.92 -10.95 3.35
C ALA A 123 1.06 -11.55 2.23
N SER A 124 0.14 -10.76 1.65
CA SER A 124 -0.64 -11.14 0.47
C SER A 124 0.22 -11.45 -0.76
N SER A 125 1.42 -10.88 -0.83
CA SER A 125 2.34 -11.08 -1.96
C SER A 125 3.33 -12.22 -1.74
N TRP A 126 3.28 -12.89 -0.58
CA TRP A 126 4.23 -13.93 -0.21
C TRP A 126 3.66 -15.34 -0.45
N PRO A 127 4.35 -16.21 -1.22
CA PRO A 127 3.79 -17.49 -1.69
C PRO A 127 3.89 -18.64 -0.69
N PHE A 128 4.20 -18.38 0.59
CA PHE A 128 4.29 -19.41 1.62
C PHE A 128 3.54 -18.98 2.89
N PRO A 129 3.20 -19.90 3.80
CA PRO A 129 2.64 -19.54 5.10
C PRO A 129 3.54 -18.52 5.82
N VAL A 130 2.93 -17.46 6.35
CA VAL A 130 3.60 -16.36 7.05
C VAL A 130 2.74 -15.87 8.20
N VAL A 131 3.36 -15.62 9.35
CA VAL A 131 2.66 -15.02 10.49
C VAL A 131 2.41 -13.55 10.19
N LEU A 132 1.16 -13.08 10.28
CA LEU A 132 0.81 -11.70 9.98
C LEU A 132 0.08 -11.07 11.18
N VAL A 133 0.69 -10.03 11.76
CA VAL A 133 0.09 -9.27 12.87
C VAL A 133 0.05 -7.78 12.53
N PRO A 134 -0.94 -7.33 11.75
CA PRO A 134 -1.17 -5.93 11.48
C PRO A 134 -1.79 -5.32 12.73
N CYS A 135 -1.32 -4.14 13.11
CA CYS A 135 -1.81 -3.43 14.28
C CYS A 135 -2.37 -2.08 13.85
N LEU A 136 -3.54 -1.72 14.36
CA LEU A 136 -4.21 -0.44 14.15
C LEU A 136 -4.40 -0.11 12.67
N SER A 137 -4.70 -1.12 11.86
CA SER A 137 -4.95 -0.98 10.42
C SER A 137 -6.15 -1.79 10.00
N TRP A 138 -6.72 -1.43 8.84
CA TRP A 138 -7.89 -2.09 8.29
C TRP A 138 -7.70 -2.39 6.79
N SER A 139 -8.79 -2.78 6.14
CA SER A 139 -8.81 -3.30 4.77
C SER A 139 -8.45 -2.30 3.67
N THR A 140 -8.50 -0.99 3.91
CA THR A 140 -8.21 0.03 2.89
C THR A 140 -7.75 1.35 3.53
N ALA A 141 -6.93 2.11 2.80
CA ALA A 141 -6.54 3.47 3.18
C ALA A 141 -7.55 4.54 2.74
N SER A 142 -8.54 4.18 1.91
CA SER A 142 -9.53 5.10 1.36
C SER A 142 -10.24 5.93 2.43
N GLY A 143 -10.78 5.28 3.47
CA GLY A 143 -11.42 5.97 4.58
C GLY A 143 -10.46 6.85 5.39
N VAL A 144 -9.18 6.47 5.49
CA VAL A 144 -8.14 7.26 6.19
C VAL A 144 -7.93 8.59 5.50
N PHE A 145 -7.77 8.60 4.18
CA PHE A 145 -7.46 9.83 3.43
C PHE A 145 -8.70 10.65 3.05
N THR A 146 -9.86 10.03 2.92
CA THR A 146 -11.08 10.73 2.47
C THR A 146 -12.02 11.12 3.60
N LYS A 147 -11.89 10.53 4.79
CA LYS A 147 -12.75 10.79 5.94
C LYS A 147 -11.94 11.09 7.20
N GLY A 148 -12.57 11.72 8.18
CA GLY A 148 -12.01 11.88 9.52
C GLY A 148 -10.81 12.82 9.61
N VAL A 149 -9.91 12.54 10.56
CA VAL A 149 -8.83 13.45 10.95
C VAL A 149 -7.75 13.63 9.90
N MET A 150 -7.38 12.55 9.19
CA MET A 150 -6.31 12.60 8.18
C MET A 150 -6.75 13.31 6.91
N SER A 151 -8.01 13.16 6.49
CA SER A 151 -8.59 13.94 5.39
C SER A 151 -8.45 15.45 5.60
N ARG A 152 -8.61 15.95 6.85
CA ARG A 152 -8.45 17.38 7.16
C ARG A 152 -7.01 17.90 7.02
N ALA A 153 -6.02 17.02 6.98
CA ALA A 153 -4.62 17.39 6.78
C ALA A 153 -4.22 17.49 5.30
N LEU A 154 -5.09 17.10 4.38
CA LEU A 154 -4.83 17.15 2.94
C LEU A 154 -5.17 18.53 2.36
N ASN A 155 -4.35 19.01 1.42
CA ASN A 155 -4.61 20.24 0.70
C ASN A 155 -5.64 20.02 -0.43
N TRP A 156 -6.92 19.89 -0.04
CA TRP A 156 -8.01 19.65 -0.99
C TRP A 156 -8.18 20.74 -2.04
N SER A 157 -7.83 21.99 -1.71
CA SER A 157 -7.85 23.10 -2.69
C SER A 157 -6.84 22.87 -3.81
N LEU A 158 -5.62 22.45 -3.47
CA LEU A 158 -4.60 22.07 -4.45
C LEU A 158 -5.02 20.83 -5.25
N LEU A 159 -5.52 19.79 -4.58
CA LEU A 159 -5.97 18.57 -5.25
C LEU A 159 -7.13 18.84 -6.22
N ARG A 160 -8.07 19.71 -5.84
CA ARG A 160 -9.17 20.14 -6.73
C ARG A 160 -8.63 20.91 -7.92
N HIS A 161 -7.73 21.87 -7.69
CA HIS A 161 -7.11 22.61 -8.79
C HIS A 161 -6.39 21.67 -9.77
N GLN A 162 -5.58 20.73 -9.26
CA GLN A 162 -4.88 19.74 -10.07
C GLN A 162 -5.84 18.82 -10.83
N TYR A 163 -6.87 18.31 -10.16
CA TYR A 163 -7.90 17.49 -10.81
C TYR A 163 -8.67 18.29 -11.87
N GLN A 164 -8.87 19.59 -11.69
CA GLN A 164 -9.49 20.50 -12.66
C GLN A 164 -8.60 20.75 -13.87
N THR A 165 -7.31 21.05 -13.67
CA THR A 165 -6.41 21.54 -14.73
C THR A 165 -5.64 20.45 -15.46
N ILE A 166 -5.46 19.26 -14.86
CA ILE A 166 -4.71 18.17 -15.46
C ILE A 166 -5.70 17.14 -16.02
N ASP A 167 -6.01 17.28 -17.32
CA ASP A 167 -6.99 16.43 -18.01
C ASP A 167 -6.70 14.93 -17.88
N ALA A 168 -5.42 14.55 -17.85
CA ALA A 168 -5.00 13.15 -17.74
C ALA A 168 -5.62 12.42 -16.53
N TYR A 169 -5.92 13.11 -15.42
CA TYR A 169 -6.58 12.47 -14.28
C TYR A 169 -8.00 12.00 -14.64
N ARG A 170 -8.73 12.76 -15.45
CA ARG A 170 -10.10 12.43 -15.88
C ARG A 170 -10.11 11.53 -17.11
N THR A 171 -9.22 11.77 -18.06
CA THR A 171 -9.25 11.12 -19.38
C THR A 171 -8.42 9.83 -19.44
N GLN A 172 -7.42 9.67 -18.57
CA GLN A 172 -6.52 8.51 -18.58
C GLN A 172 -6.56 7.73 -17.27
N VAL A 173 -6.43 8.39 -16.12
CA VAL A 173 -6.35 7.68 -14.82
C VAL A 173 -7.70 7.19 -14.36
N ALA A 174 -8.74 8.05 -14.32
CA ALA A 174 -10.07 7.67 -13.83
C ALA A 174 -10.65 6.42 -14.53
N PRO A 175 -10.58 6.29 -15.87
CA PRO A 175 -11.06 5.10 -16.57
C PRO A 175 -10.31 3.81 -16.21
N LEU A 176 -9.03 3.90 -15.82
CA LEU A 176 -8.23 2.73 -15.45
C LEU A 176 -8.55 2.19 -14.05
N ILE A 177 -8.96 3.08 -13.14
CA ILE A 177 -9.20 2.74 -11.72
C ILE A 177 -10.68 2.58 -11.38
N GLN A 178 -11.58 3.12 -12.20
CA GLN A 178 -13.00 2.87 -12.09
C GLN A 178 -13.31 1.49 -12.65
N ARG A 179 -13.23 0.46 -11.80
CA ARG A 179 -13.83 -0.83 -12.11
C ARG A 179 -15.33 -0.60 -12.30
N LEU A 180 -15.83 -0.77 -13.53
CA LEU A 180 -17.26 -0.78 -13.78
C LEU A 180 -17.90 -1.80 -12.83
N PRO A 181 -18.96 -1.44 -12.08
CA PRO A 181 -19.73 -2.44 -11.35
C PRO A 181 -20.18 -3.53 -12.33
N PRO A 182 -20.19 -4.82 -11.93
CA PRO A 182 -20.64 -5.92 -12.80
C PRO A 182 -22.04 -5.65 -13.42
N GLU A 183 -22.87 -4.88 -12.73
CA GLU A 183 -24.24 -4.52 -13.13
C GLU A 183 -24.31 -3.49 -14.29
N GLN A 184 -23.20 -2.83 -14.65
CA GLN A 184 -23.16 -1.88 -15.78
C GLN A 184 -22.60 -2.49 -17.07
N LEU A 185 -22.07 -3.73 -17.01
CA LEU A 185 -21.65 -4.48 -18.19
C LEU A 185 -22.82 -5.06 -19.00
N THR A 186 -24.03 -5.07 -18.45
CA THR A 186 -25.24 -5.59 -19.12
C THR A 186 -25.98 -4.56 -19.97
N ASN A 187 -25.63 -3.26 -19.87
CA ASN A 187 -26.35 -2.17 -20.54
C ASN A 187 -25.51 -1.35 -21.53
N VAL A 188 -24.29 -1.79 -21.87
CA VAL A 188 -23.62 -1.28 -23.08
C VAL A 188 -24.17 -2.03 -24.29
N GLY A 189 -25.38 -1.65 -24.69
CA GLY A 189 -25.94 -2.02 -25.98
C GLY A 189 -25.00 -1.58 -27.11
N ASN A 190 -24.84 -2.46 -28.10
CA ASN A 190 -24.06 -2.30 -29.33
C ASN A 190 -22.54 -2.32 -29.19
N VAL A 191 -21.98 -3.51 -28.92
CA VAL A 191 -20.69 -3.92 -29.51
C VAL A 191 -20.93 -5.12 -30.44
N GLY A 192 -21.90 -4.96 -31.35
CA GLY A 192 -22.23 -5.94 -32.40
C GLY A 192 -21.33 -5.87 -33.63
N SER A 193 -20.32 -5.00 -33.67
CA SER A 193 -19.51 -4.76 -34.88
C SER A 193 -18.00 -4.97 -34.74
N VAL A 194 -17.50 -5.35 -33.56
CA VAL A 194 -16.07 -5.72 -33.38
C VAL A 194 -15.87 -7.24 -33.25
N ALA A 195 -16.96 -8.00 -33.06
CA ALA A 195 -16.94 -9.46 -32.97
C ALA A 195 -16.78 -10.17 -34.33
N ALA A 196 -16.73 -9.45 -35.46
CA ALA A 196 -16.73 -10.05 -36.80
C ALA A 196 -15.34 -10.44 -37.33
N ASN A 197 -14.23 -10.11 -36.65
CA ASN A 197 -12.88 -10.35 -37.17
C ASN A 197 -11.98 -11.24 -36.29
N ILE A 198 -12.52 -11.94 -35.28
CA ILE A 198 -11.72 -12.84 -34.42
C ILE A 198 -12.41 -14.20 -34.24
N SER A 199 -13.13 -14.66 -35.26
CA SER A 199 -13.71 -16.00 -35.32
C SER A 199 -13.01 -16.82 -36.41
N GLN A 200 -11.71 -17.06 -36.22
CA GLN A 200 -10.98 -18.12 -36.93
C GLN A 200 -9.64 -18.45 -36.24
N SER A 201 -9.70 -18.95 -35.00
CA SER A 201 -8.74 -19.92 -34.43
C SER A 201 -9.07 -20.16 -32.95
N ALA A 202 -10.04 -21.01 -32.67
CA ALA A 202 -10.28 -21.53 -31.33
C ALA A 202 -9.86 -23.00 -31.30
N ASP A 203 -8.78 -23.28 -30.56
CA ASP A 203 -8.60 -24.55 -29.86
C ASP A 203 -7.51 -24.39 -28.80
N GLN A 204 -7.91 -24.54 -27.52
CA GLN A 204 -7.19 -25.08 -26.34
C GLN A 204 -7.61 -24.35 -25.03
N PRO A 205 -7.86 -25.09 -23.92
CA PRO A 205 -8.45 -24.55 -22.69
C PRO A 205 -7.39 -24.13 -21.65
N GLY A 206 -7.64 -23.01 -20.96
CA GLY A 206 -6.87 -22.60 -19.79
C GLY A 206 -7.37 -21.29 -19.21
N ALA A 207 -7.92 -21.32 -17.99
CA ALA A 207 -8.32 -20.13 -17.25
C ALA A 207 -7.09 -19.22 -17.02
N GLN A 208 -7.03 -18.08 -17.71
CA GLN A 208 -5.98 -17.09 -17.51
C GLN A 208 -6.31 -16.25 -16.27
N LEU A 209 -5.43 -16.32 -15.26
CA LEU A 209 -5.29 -15.29 -14.23
C LEU A 209 -5.17 -13.92 -14.93
N VAL A 210 -6.07 -12.99 -14.59
CA VAL A 210 -5.97 -11.60 -15.04
C VAL A 210 -4.65 -11.03 -14.51
N LYS A 211 -3.75 -10.67 -15.43
CA LYS A 211 -2.45 -10.08 -15.08
C LYS A 211 -2.66 -8.72 -14.40
N PRO A 212 -1.88 -8.38 -13.37
CA PRO A 212 -1.90 -7.04 -12.81
C PRO A 212 -1.56 -6.01 -13.90
N VAL A 213 -2.22 -4.85 -13.83
CA VAL A 213 -1.99 -3.71 -14.72
C VAL A 213 -0.48 -3.40 -14.74
N ASP A 214 0.10 -3.35 -15.92
CA ASP A 214 1.53 -3.04 -16.09
C ASP A 214 1.77 -1.55 -15.79
N LEU A 215 2.12 -1.28 -14.53
CA LEU A 215 2.54 0.03 -14.05
C LEU A 215 3.85 0.51 -14.66
N SER A 216 4.52 -0.28 -15.51
CA SER A 216 5.63 0.23 -16.29
C SER A 216 5.21 1.45 -17.11
N VAL A 217 3.95 1.62 -17.52
CA VAL A 217 3.52 2.85 -18.20
C VAL A 217 3.48 4.08 -17.26
N VAL A 218 3.27 3.87 -15.95
CA VAL A 218 3.29 4.94 -14.92
C VAL A 218 4.70 5.15 -14.35
N VAL A 219 5.57 4.13 -14.42
CA VAL A 219 6.90 4.08 -13.79
C VAL A 219 8.07 4.20 -14.81
N ASN A 220 7.88 3.81 -16.08
CA ASN A 220 8.87 3.88 -17.17
C ASN A 220 8.85 5.19 -17.95
N ASP A 221 8.05 6.20 -17.57
CA ASP A 221 8.40 7.55 -17.98
C ASP A 221 9.60 8.00 -17.15
N LYS A 222 10.78 7.53 -17.60
CA LYS A 222 12.07 7.62 -16.92
C LYS A 222 12.32 9.05 -16.48
N ARG A 223 12.15 9.28 -15.18
CA ARG A 223 12.35 10.57 -14.52
C ARG A 223 11.28 11.55 -15.01
N LEU A 224 10.54 12.12 -14.06
CA LEU A 224 10.45 13.58 -14.04
C LEU A 224 11.89 14.07 -14.23
N LYS A 225 12.32 14.31 -15.47
CA LYS A 225 13.48 15.13 -15.73
C LYS A 225 13.11 16.43 -14.99
N ILE A 226 13.77 16.84 -13.91
CA ILE A 226 15.08 17.48 -13.92
C ILE A 226 15.40 18.21 -15.27
N GLU A 227 14.36 18.66 -15.97
CA GLU A 227 14.38 19.57 -17.13
C GLU A 227 13.29 20.65 -16.96
N ASN A 228 12.51 20.69 -15.87
CA ASN A 228 11.73 21.90 -15.54
C ASN A 228 12.54 22.99 -14.82
N VAL A 229 13.82 22.73 -14.56
CA VAL A 229 14.82 23.80 -14.41
C VAL A 229 15.06 24.52 -15.77
N TYR A 230 14.68 23.92 -16.89
CA TYR A 230 14.70 24.54 -18.23
C TYR A 230 13.41 25.30 -18.58
N VAL A 231 12.28 25.05 -17.91
CA VAL A 231 11.03 25.81 -18.15
C VAL A 231 11.22 27.30 -17.85
N ARG A 232 12.15 27.65 -16.94
CA ARG A 232 12.49 29.06 -16.69
C ARG A 232 13.26 29.73 -17.84
N ARG A 233 13.85 28.97 -18.76
CA ARG A 233 14.61 29.49 -19.93
C ARG A 233 13.83 29.41 -21.24
N LEU A 234 12.79 28.57 -21.31
CA LEU A 234 11.92 28.49 -22.50
C LEU A 234 10.79 29.52 -22.51
N LEU A 235 10.46 30.10 -21.34
CA LEU A 235 9.48 31.19 -21.22
C LEU A 235 10.00 32.54 -21.75
N GLU A 236 11.23 32.61 -22.27
CA GLU A 236 11.85 33.82 -22.82
C GLU A 236 11.94 33.86 -24.36
N SER A 237 11.51 32.81 -25.09
CA SER A 237 11.59 32.79 -26.57
C SER A 237 10.21 32.66 -27.23
N ASN A 238 9.76 33.76 -27.84
CA ASN A 238 8.46 33.97 -28.50
C ASN A 238 8.25 33.22 -29.84
N SER A 239 8.50 31.91 -29.94
CA SER A 239 8.13 31.17 -31.16
C SER A 239 8.16 29.65 -31.02
N LEU A 240 6.99 28.99 -30.91
CA LEU A 240 6.57 27.80 -31.71
C LEU A 240 5.25 27.16 -31.20
N PRO A 241 4.06 27.53 -31.72
CA PRO A 241 2.79 26.94 -31.26
C PRO A 241 2.19 25.75 -32.04
N SER A 242 2.70 25.29 -33.19
CA SER A 242 1.88 24.42 -34.07
C SER A 242 2.22 22.92 -34.07
N TYR A 243 3.47 22.53 -33.81
CA TYR A 243 3.90 21.12 -33.98
C TYR A 243 3.63 20.25 -32.73
N ILE A 244 3.74 20.82 -31.53
CA ILE A 244 3.54 20.11 -30.25
C ILE A 244 2.07 19.70 -30.04
N ASN A 245 1.11 20.54 -30.46
CA ASN A 245 -0.32 20.26 -30.31
C ASN A 245 -0.79 19.03 -31.13
N ARG A 246 -0.08 18.72 -32.23
CA ARG A 246 -0.44 17.60 -33.13
C ARG A 246 0.05 16.24 -32.61
N ILE A 247 1.17 16.22 -31.89
CA ILE A 247 1.74 14.99 -31.30
C ILE A 247 1.06 14.66 -29.96
N LEU A 248 0.58 15.66 -29.23
CA LEU A 248 -0.11 15.48 -27.94
C LEU A 248 -1.63 15.28 -28.04
N GLY A 249 -2.21 15.23 -29.25
CA GLY A 249 -3.64 14.98 -29.43
C GLY A 249 -4.57 16.08 -28.85
N ILE A 250 -4.07 17.29 -28.65
CA ILE A 250 -4.88 18.43 -28.19
C ILE A 250 -5.57 19.04 -29.42
N THR A 251 -6.61 18.37 -29.92
CA THR A 251 -7.61 19.02 -30.78
C THR A 251 -8.57 19.80 -29.90
N SER A 252 -8.37 21.12 -29.83
CA SER A 252 -9.25 22.05 -29.15
C SER A 252 -10.52 22.28 -29.99
N THR A 253 -11.58 21.55 -29.70
CA THR A 253 -12.97 21.99 -29.92
C THR A 253 -13.89 21.18 -29.02
N ILE A 254 -13.90 21.52 -27.73
CA ILE A 254 -15.07 21.28 -26.88
C ILE A 254 -15.34 22.64 -26.22
N GLU A 255 -16.52 23.19 -26.51
CA GLU A 255 -17.03 24.37 -25.81
C GLU A 255 -17.03 24.08 -24.31
N ASN A 256 -16.09 24.71 -23.59
CA ASN A 256 -15.97 24.59 -22.15
C ASN A 256 -17.17 25.28 -21.49
N LYS A 257 -18.26 24.54 -21.28
CA LYS A 257 -19.05 24.72 -20.06
C LYS A 257 -18.07 24.48 -18.91
N LYS A 258 -17.59 25.56 -18.27
CA LYS A 258 -16.87 25.48 -16.99
C LYS A 258 -17.85 24.96 -15.94
N THR A 259 -18.08 23.65 -15.95
CA THR A 259 -18.73 22.98 -14.83
C THR A 259 -17.72 23.02 -13.71
N GLU A 260 -18.00 23.81 -12.68
CA GLU A 260 -17.14 23.91 -11.51
C GLU A 260 -17.06 22.53 -10.83
N ILE A 261 -15.89 21.91 -10.84
CA ILE A 261 -15.73 20.58 -10.24
C ILE A 261 -15.94 20.69 -8.74
N SER A 262 -16.87 19.88 -8.22
CA SER A 262 -17.22 19.87 -6.80
C SER A 262 -16.10 19.21 -5.97
N ASN A 263 -16.06 19.55 -4.68
CA ASN A 263 -15.20 18.83 -3.74
C ASN A 263 -15.52 17.34 -3.65
N GLU A 264 -16.79 17.00 -3.81
CA GLU A 264 -17.26 15.63 -3.69
C GLU A 264 -16.69 14.76 -4.81
N GLU A 265 -16.58 15.30 -6.03
CA GLU A 265 -15.99 14.58 -7.16
C GLU A 265 -14.50 14.27 -6.91
N VAL A 266 -13.74 15.24 -6.39
CA VAL A 266 -12.30 15.06 -6.09
C VAL A 266 -12.09 14.07 -4.94
N ILE A 267 -12.93 14.15 -3.90
CA ILE A 267 -12.91 13.19 -2.79
C ILE A 267 -13.28 11.80 -3.29
N HIS A 268 -14.25 11.69 -4.19
CA HIS A 268 -14.67 10.42 -4.79
C HIS A 268 -13.55 9.82 -5.65
N PHE A 269 -12.88 10.63 -6.47
CA PHE A 269 -11.71 10.20 -7.24
C PHE A 269 -10.58 9.71 -6.32
N MET A 270 -10.26 10.45 -5.25
CA MET A 270 -9.29 10.02 -4.24
C MET A 270 -9.69 8.69 -3.58
N LYS A 271 -10.98 8.51 -3.28
CA LYS A 271 -11.52 7.27 -2.71
C LYS A 271 -11.26 6.08 -3.64
N ILE A 272 -11.64 6.19 -4.92
CA ILE A 272 -11.42 5.13 -5.91
C ILE A 272 -9.92 4.85 -6.07
N LEU A 273 -9.11 5.90 -6.17
CA LEU A 273 -7.66 5.79 -6.32
C LEU A 273 -7.04 5.03 -5.14
N MET A 274 -7.42 5.39 -3.91
CA MET A 274 -6.94 4.69 -2.72
C MET A 274 -7.44 3.25 -2.67
N ASP A 275 -8.72 3.00 -2.96
CA ASP A 275 -9.27 1.63 -2.94
C ASP A 275 -8.58 0.73 -3.97
N GLU A 276 -8.30 1.22 -5.19
CA GLU A 276 -7.64 0.42 -6.23
C GLU A 276 -6.30 -0.13 -5.76
N PHE A 277 -5.46 0.70 -5.13
CA PHE A 277 -4.10 0.32 -4.73
C PHE A 277 -3.97 -0.20 -3.29
N THR A 278 -4.99 -0.06 -2.45
CA THR A 278 -4.87 -0.38 -1.01
C THR A 278 -5.94 -1.33 -0.51
N HIS A 279 -7.07 -1.49 -1.21
CA HIS A 279 -8.10 -2.39 -0.72
C HIS A 279 -7.62 -3.85 -0.75
N LEU A 280 -7.57 -4.52 0.40
CA LEU A 280 -7.00 -5.87 0.52
C LEU A 280 -7.66 -6.90 -0.41
N ASN A 281 -8.93 -6.72 -0.75
CA ASN A 281 -9.66 -7.58 -1.70
C ASN A 281 -9.13 -7.50 -3.15
N ASN A 282 -8.28 -6.52 -3.47
CA ASN A 282 -7.61 -6.42 -4.76
C ASN A 282 -6.32 -7.24 -4.82
N PHE A 283 -5.94 -7.88 -3.71
CA PHE A 283 -4.74 -8.70 -3.59
C PHE A 283 -5.12 -10.13 -3.20
N PRO A 284 -4.31 -11.14 -3.58
CA PRO A 284 -4.52 -12.50 -3.10
C PRO A 284 -4.53 -12.57 -1.57
N PRO A 285 -5.32 -13.45 -0.96
CA PRO A 285 -5.21 -13.71 0.47
C PRO A 285 -3.84 -14.32 0.80
N PRO A 286 -3.28 -14.08 2.00
CA PRO A 286 -2.15 -14.86 2.49
C PRO A 286 -2.43 -16.36 2.40
N VAL A 287 -1.40 -17.16 2.10
CA VAL A 287 -1.51 -18.62 1.89
C VAL A 287 -2.25 -19.33 3.03
N ASP A 288 -2.06 -18.86 4.26
CA ASP A 288 -2.79 -19.35 5.42
C ASP A 288 -3.31 -18.19 6.26
N THR A 289 -4.56 -17.82 6.01
CA THR A 289 -5.27 -16.76 6.72
C THR A 289 -5.46 -17.03 8.21
N SER A 290 -5.38 -18.30 8.66
CA SER A 290 -5.46 -18.63 10.10
C SER A 290 -4.22 -18.21 10.90
N LEU A 291 -3.13 -17.83 10.23
CA LEU A 291 -1.94 -17.23 10.83
C LEU A 291 -2.04 -15.71 10.99
N VAL A 292 -3.18 -15.11 10.61
CA VAL A 292 -3.40 -13.67 10.65
C VAL A 292 -4.13 -13.29 11.94
N VAL A 293 -3.53 -12.37 12.70
CA VAL A 293 -4.10 -11.80 13.92
C VAL A 293 -4.09 -10.28 13.80
N ASN A 294 -5.20 -9.66 13.40
CA ASN A 294 -5.27 -8.20 13.37
C ASN A 294 -5.60 -7.65 14.75
N VAL A 295 -4.86 -6.63 15.20
CA VAL A 295 -5.09 -5.96 16.49
C VAL A 295 -5.58 -4.53 16.23
N CYS A 296 -6.83 -4.24 16.57
CA CYS A 296 -7.48 -2.97 16.31
C CYS A 296 -7.85 -2.22 17.61
N ALA A 297 -8.00 -0.90 17.52
CA ALA A 297 -8.57 -0.10 18.61
C ALA A 297 -10.09 -0.02 18.47
N LEU A 298 -10.84 -0.09 19.59
CA LEU A 298 -12.30 0.02 19.58
C LEU A 298 -12.76 1.38 19.04
N CYS A 299 -12.15 2.46 19.54
CA CYS A 299 -12.54 3.83 19.24
C CYS A 299 -11.54 4.51 18.29
N ASP A 300 -11.21 3.84 17.18
CA ASP A 300 -10.23 4.33 16.21
C ASP A 300 -10.80 5.47 15.33
N ALA A 301 -10.30 6.69 15.53
CA ALA A 301 -10.67 7.87 14.74
C ALA A 301 -9.79 8.11 13.49
N TYR A 302 -8.67 7.38 13.38
CA TYR A 302 -7.73 7.49 12.24
C TYR A 302 -8.08 6.50 11.15
N VAL A 303 -8.54 5.30 11.53
CA VAL A 303 -8.93 4.22 10.61
C VAL A 303 -10.43 3.99 10.74
N PRO A 304 -11.27 4.79 10.06
CA PRO A 304 -12.72 4.67 10.16
C PRO A 304 -13.19 3.35 9.54
N ARG A 305 -14.04 2.63 10.27
CA ARG A 305 -14.55 1.31 9.88
C ARG A 305 -16.00 1.31 9.40
N ASN A 306 -16.71 2.44 9.52
CA ASN A 306 -18.10 2.55 9.08
C ASN A 306 -18.21 2.44 7.55
N GLY A 307 -19.00 1.48 7.08
CA GLY A 307 -19.21 1.22 5.65
C GLY A 307 -17.99 0.63 4.95
N VAL A 308 -17.10 -0.03 5.70
CA VAL A 308 -15.92 -0.73 5.17
C VAL A 308 -16.09 -2.22 5.42
N THR A 309 -15.70 -3.06 4.46
CA THR A 309 -15.81 -4.52 4.53
C THR A 309 -15.09 -5.07 5.76
N ASP A 310 -15.74 -6.03 6.43
CA ASP A 310 -15.14 -6.75 7.56
C ASP A 310 -13.96 -7.61 7.07
N LEU A 311 -12.87 -7.60 7.84
CA LEU A 311 -11.65 -8.32 7.46
C LEU A 311 -11.85 -9.83 7.44
N THR A 312 -12.72 -10.38 8.27
CA THR A 312 -13.01 -11.83 8.29
C THR A 312 -13.76 -12.28 7.03
N ASN A 313 -14.45 -11.37 6.35
CA ASN A 313 -15.06 -11.64 5.05
C ASN A 313 -14.01 -11.61 3.92
N ILE A 314 -12.96 -10.78 4.05
CA ILE A 314 -11.87 -10.71 3.07
C ILE A 314 -10.94 -11.91 3.24
N TRP A 315 -10.55 -12.22 4.48
CA TRP A 315 -9.64 -13.31 4.83
C TRP A 315 -10.30 -14.27 5.83
N PRO A 316 -11.09 -15.26 5.36
CA PRO A 316 -11.75 -16.22 6.23
C PRO A 316 -10.77 -16.97 7.12
N GLY A 317 -11.10 -17.14 8.40
CA GLY A 317 -10.25 -17.85 9.37
C GLY A 317 -9.21 -16.99 10.09
N MET A 318 -9.05 -15.72 9.72
CA MET A 318 -8.25 -14.79 10.51
C MET A 318 -8.93 -14.43 11.84
N SER A 319 -8.15 -13.92 12.79
CA SER A 319 -8.68 -13.38 14.04
C SER A 319 -8.52 -11.86 14.12
N VAL A 320 -9.49 -11.20 14.77
CA VAL A 320 -9.45 -9.76 15.06
C VAL A 320 -9.54 -9.56 16.57
N ARG A 321 -8.60 -8.81 17.12
CA ARG A 321 -8.54 -8.43 18.54
C ARG A 321 -8.85 -6.96 18.68
N TYR A 322 -9.59 -6.63 19.72
CA TYR A 322 -9.95 -5.25 20.02
C TYR A 322 -9.31 -4.79 21.32
N LEU A 323 -8.60 -3.67 21.24
CA LEU A 323 -8.01 -2.96 22.37
C LEU A 323 -8.94 -1.84 22.80
N ASN A 324 -9.10 -1.67 24.10
CA ASN A 324 -9.83 -0.54 24.64
C ASN A 324 -9.06 0.78 24.38
N GLY A 325 -9.77 1.82 23.97
CA GLY A 325 -9.19 3.12 23.60
C GLY A 325 -9.21 3.42 22.11
N GLY A 326 -8.60 4.55 21.74
CA GLY A 326 -8.45 5.01 20.36
C GLY A 326 -7.07 4.71 19.79
N HIS A 327 -6.84 5.10 18.53
CA HIS A 327 -5.61 4.78 17.78
C HIS A 327 -4.32 5.15 18.54
N ILE A 328 -4.24 6.39 19.03
CA ILE A 328 -3.04 6.91 19.70
C ILE A 328 -2.87 6.29 21.09
N SER A 329 -3.94 6.15 21.86
CA SER A 329 -3.85 5.53 23.19
C SER A 329 -3.49 4.04 23.09
N ALA A 330 -4.07 3.32 22.12
CA ALA A 330 -3.71 1.93 21.82
C ALA A 330 -2.22 1.83 21.44
N PHE A 331 -1.77 2.71 20.56
CA PHE A 331 -0.37 2.77 20.16
C PHE A 331 0.59 3.05 21.32
N VAL A 332 0.27 3.94 22.24
CA VAL A 332 1.18 4.29 23.35
C VAL A 332 1.14 3.25 24.46
N LEU A 333 -0.05 2.76 24.83
CA LEU A 333 -0.27 1.99 26.06
C LEU A 333 -0.27 0.48 25.86
N HIS A 334 -0.52 -0.03 24.64
CA HIS A 334 -0.75 -1.46 24.40
C HIS A 334 0.37 -2.15 23.61
N GLN A 335 1.61 -1.65 23.72
CA GLN A 335 2.78 -2.25 23.07
C GLN A 335 2.94 -3.75 23.40
N LYS A 336 2.66 -4.14 24.66
CA LYS A 336 2.70 -5.55 25.07
C LYS A 336 1.67 -6.41 24.32
N ALA A 337 0.45 -5.91 24.10
CA ALA A 337 -0.58 -6.65 23.38
C ALA A 337 -0.18 -6.95 21.93
N PHE A 338 0.51 -6.02 21.27
CA PHE A 338 1.07 -6.25 19.93
C PHE A 338 2.14 -7.35 19.94
N ARG A 339 3.03 -7.35 20.94
CA ARG A 339 4.06 -8.39 21.10
C ARG A 339 3.48 -9.76 21.39
N ASP A 340 2.53 -9.83 22.31
CA ASP A 340 1.85 -11.08 22.67
C ASP A 340 1.18 -11.69 21.44
N ALA A 341 0.53 -10.89 20.60
CA ALA A 341 -0.08 -11.35 19.35
C ALA A 341 0.96 -11.89 18.35
N ILE A 342 2.11 -11.22 18.20
CA ILE A 342 3.22 -11.69 17.34
C ILE A 342 3.76 -13.04 17.85
N ILE A 343 4.08 -13.13 19.14
CA ILE A 343 4.62 -14.34 19.76
C ILE A 343 3.63 -15.50 19.62
N GLU A 344 2.34 -15.24 19.85
CA GLU A 344 1.30 -16.23 19.67
C GLU A 344 1.17 -16.69 18.21
N GLY A 345 1.23 -15.77 17.24
CA GLY A 345 1.22 -16.11 15.83
C GLY A 345 2.34 -17.08 15.45
N PHE A 346 3.56 -16.87 15.95
CA PHE A 346 4.67 -17.80 15.76
C PHE A 346 4.46 -19.16 16.44
N LYS A 347 3.87 -19.17 17.65
CA LYS A 347 3.48 -20.43 18.31
C LYS A 347 2.40 -21.19 17.53
N ASN A 348 1.42 -20.49 16.97
CA ASN A 348 0.38 -21.06 16.10
C ASN A 348 1.01 -21.69 14.85
N TYR A 349 1.94 -20.97 14.20
CA TYR A 349 2.70 -21.50 13.07
C TYR A 349 3.41 -22.80 13.43
N GLN A 350 4.18 -22.80 14.52
CA GLN A 350 4.95 -23.98 14.94
C GLN A 350 4.04 -25.17 15.25
N ARG A 351 2.88 -24.95 15.89
CA ARG A 351 1.90 -26.02 16.13
C ARG A 351 1.34 -26.63 14.84
N LYS A 352 1.14 -25.81 13.81
CA LYS A 352 0.52 -26.24 12.54
C LYS A 352 1.52 -26.84 11.56
N TYR A 353 2.71 -26.26 11.46
CA TYR A 353 3.70 -26.56 10.42
C TYR A 353 5.04 -27.08 10.95
N GLY A 354 5.22 -27.16 12.26
CA GLY A 354 6.49 -27.56 12.88
C GLY A 354 6.74 -29.07 12.97
N LYS A 355 5.99 -29.89 12.23
CA LYS A 355 6.17 -31.34 12.17
C LYS A 355 7.26 -31.72 11.17
#